data_AF-A0A1G6WG69-F1
#
_entry.id   AF-A0A1G6WG69-F1
#
_cell.length_a   1.000
_cell.length_b   1.000
_cell.length_c   1.000
_cell.angle_alpha   90.00
_cell.angle_beta   90.00
_cell.angle_gamma   90.00
#
_symmetry.space_group_name_H-M   'P 1'
#
loop_
_entity.id
_entity.type
_entity.pdbx_description
1 polymer ?
#
loop_
_entity_poly.entity_id
_entity_poly.type
_entity_poly.pdbx_seq_one_letter_code
_entity_poly.pdbx_strand_id
1 'polypeptide(L)'
;MKVFLTGITEVEPKLLDDIHKFLSRIGGPIEYHNLGVSDHSGFKTIFPEVKDFDAQDEFDFGAAIKFGQLLKFKEDIPQEDILVVFTKKELGAPIEEFKTWFSYFDDNVIIVRDKELDFFPKSKWPFVLSHQVVENLFQIFSWASMKEAPKFSHMTPKGCLNDFCSTPPQIEFKLRMAHICNECLNRANSYNIDPNVLRQIKDTIESVRTKLDNFADSVSIEEFSPVVVSEKGEILIEDKEIHLQDLPKALYLFFLKNPGVSIQNQYLRNYKDDLVRIYSKIKRGGENGPLYKLLGFDERGEKTVGYLNTEALKNHRYNISKELKSKLGEAKTEFYQIKSWRKKVNNMPQFYNQIGIPEDLIQIPHNF
;
A
#
# COMPACT_ATOMS: atom_id res chain seq x y z
N MET A 1 24.08 -9.66 7.60
CA MET A 1 23.75 -8.26 7.95
C MET A 1 23.05 -8.26 9.28
N LYS A 2 23.40 -7.38 10.21
CA LYS A 2 22.78 -7.40 11.54
C LYS A 2 21.73 -6.30 11.67
N VAL A 3 20.62 -6.67 12.27
CA VAL A 3 19.50 -5.79 12.58
C VAL A 3 19.25 -5.84 14.07
N PHE A 4 19.44 -4.71 14.74
CA PHE A 4 19.27 -4.57 16.17
C PHE A 4 17.88 -4.01 16.47
N LEU A 5 17.16 -4.65 17.37
CA LEU A 5 15.79 -4.30 17.77
C LEU A 5 15.82 -3.72 19.17
N THR A 6 15.27 -2.52 19.36
CA THR A 6 15.12 -1.89 20.67
C THR A 6 13.78 -1.19 20.79
N GLY A 7 13.26 -1.05 22.00
CA GLY A 7 12.10 -0.21 22.31
C GLY A 7 12.50 0.97 23.17
N ILE A 8 11.78 2.09 23.09
CA ILE A 8 11.84 3.13 24.13
C ILE A 8 10.97 2.72 25.33
N THR A 9 11.17 3.33 26.51
CA THR A 9 10.59 2.94 27.82
C THR A 9 9.09 2.63 27.84
N GLU A 10 8.33 3.14 26.88
CA GLU A 10 6.90 2.93 26.73
C GLU A 10 6.53 1.55 26.12
N VAL A 11 7.46 0.92 25.40
CA VAL A 11 7.26 -0.37 24.71
C VAL A 11 7.34 -1.52 25.70
N GLU A 12 6.43 -2.48 25.56
CA GLU A 12 6.41 -3.66 26.43
C GLU A 12 7.59 -4.60 26.08
N PRO A 13 8.47 -4.97 27.04
CA PRO A 13 9.63 -5.83 26.75
C PRO A 13 9.24 -7.18 26.13
N LYS A 14 8.08 -7.72 26.52
CA LYS A 14 7.55 -8.96 25.96
C LYS A 14 7.21 -8.84 24.48
N LEU A 15 6.63 -7.70 24.06
CA LEU A 15 6.32 -7.45 22.65
C LEU A 15 7.59 -7.49 21.79
N LEU A 16 8.67 -6.86 22.27
CA LEU A 16 9.96 -6.86 21.60
C LEU A 16 10.58 -8.26 21.49
N ASP A 17 10.49 -9.05 22.57
CA ASP A 17 10.93 -10.46 22.57
C ASP A 17 10.11 -11.31 21.60
N ASP A 18 8.80 -11.12 21.52
CA ASP A 18 7.93 -11.84 20.58
C ASP A 18 8.24 -11.48 19.11
N ILE A 19 8.54 -10.20 18.82
CA ILE A 19 9.00 -9.74 17.49
C ILE A 19 10.34 -10.39 17.14
N HIS A 20 11.32 -10.32 18.04
CA HIS A 20 12.64 -10.91 17.84
C HIS A 20 12.57 -12.41 17.58
N LYS A 21 11.80 -13.14 18.39
CA LYS A 21 11.57 -14.58 18.24
C LYS A 21 10.91 -14.91 16.92
N PHE A 22 9.97 -14.10 16.46
CA PHE A 22 9.31 -14.32 15.18
C PHE A 22 10.27 -14.13 14.00
N LEU A 23 10.95 -12.99 13.94
CA LEU A 23 11.90 -12.65 12.88
C LEU A 23 13.06 -13.65 12.81
N SER A 24 13.64 -14.00 13.96
CA SER A 24 14.80 -14.91 14.04
C SER A 24 14.49 -16.36 13.65
N ARG A 25 13.21 -16.74 13.55
CA ARG A 25 12.82 -18.09 13.06
C ARG A 25 12.90 -18.20 11.54
N ILE A 26 12.86 -17.08 10.83
CA ILE A 26 12.96 -17.08 9.37
C ILE A 26 14.44 -17.05 9.00
N GLY A 27 14.95 -18.19 8.53
CA GLY A 27 16.35 -18.35 8.17
C GLY A 27 16.76 -17.45 7.00
N GLY A 28 18.00 -16.97 7.03
CA GLY A 28 18.56 -16.15 5.96
C GLY A 28 19.74 -15.30 6.44
N PRO A 29 20.26 -14.42 5.57
CA PRO A 29 21.44 -13.60 5.84
C PRO A 29 21.20 -12.38 6.77
N ILE A 30 19.96 -12.03 7.07
CA ILE A 30 19.60 -11.02 8.06
C ILE A 30 19.57 -11.69 9.44
N GLU A 31 20.40 -11.18 10.34
CA GLU A 31 20.52 -11.63 11.74
C GLU A 31 19.88 -10.59 12.66
N TYR A 32 18.88 -11.01 13.44
CA TYR A 32 18.16 -10.13 14.35
C TYR A 32 18.69 -10.25 15.77
N HIS A 33 18.96 -9.11 16.40
CA HIS A 33 19.46 -9.02 17.78
C HIS A 33 18.51 -8.17 18.63
N ASN A 34 18.08 -8.69 19.78
CA ASN A 34 17.24 -7.96 20.72
C ASN A 34 18.12 -7.23 21.74
N LEU A 35 18.08 -5.89 21.74
CA LEU A 35 18.77 -5.05 22.72
C LEU A 35 17.93 -4.75 23.97
N GLY A 36 16.67 -5.18 23.99
CA GLY A 36 15.73 -4.84 25.04
C GLY A 36 15.23 -3.41 24.93
N VAL A 37 14.57 -2.97 26.00
CA VAL A 37 14.05 -1.60 26.10
C VAL A 37 15.18 -0.70 26.59
N SER A 38 15.48 0.35 25.83
CA SER A 38 16.57 1.27 26.14
C SER A 38 16.13 2.27 27.22
N ASP A 39 16.86 2.25 28.35
CA ASP A 39 16.76 3.29 29.36
C ASP A 39 17.50 4.55 28.87
N HIS A 40 16.73 5.60 28.59
CA HIS A 40 17.20 6.89 28.12
C HIS A 40 17.22 7.96 29.22
N SER A 41 16.99 7.59 30.48
CA SER A 41 17.04 8.54 31.61
C SER A 41 18.38 9.29 31.71
N GLY A 42 19.48 8.68 31.24
CA GLY A 42 20.82 9.30 31.15
C GLY A 42 21.11 10.09 29.88
N PHE A 43 20.27 10.01 28.85
CA PHE A 43 20.54 10.64 27.55
C PHE A 43 20.52 12.16 27.65
N LYS A 44 19.67 12.73 28.51
CA LYS A 44 19.60 14.18 28.74
C LYS A 44 20.94 14.79 29.16
N THR A 45 21.76 14.01 29.86
CA THR A 45 23.08 14.46 30.34
C THR A 45 24.13 14.41 29.22
N ILE A 46 24.03 13.44 28.31
CA ILE A 46 25.01 13.20 27.24
C ILE A 46 24.64 13.98 25.98
N PHE A 47 23.34 14.10 25.71
CA PHE A 47 22.74 14.70 24.54
C PHE A 47 21.60 15.64 24.98
N PRO A 48 21.90 16.92 25.26
CA PRO A 48 20.92 17.88 25.75
C PRO A 48 19.69 18.02 24.85
N GLU A 49 19.86 17.75 23.56
CA GLU A 49 18.81 17.77 22.54
C GLU A 49 17.74 16.69 22.78
N VAL A 50 18.07 15.58 23.45
CA VAL A 50 17.12 14.49 23.79
C VAL A 50 16.02 14.96 24.75
N LYS A 51 16.21 16.10 25.44
CA LYS A 51 15.20 16.66 26.34
C LYS A 51 13.91 17.04 25.62
N ASP A 52 14.02 17.47 24.36
CA ASP A 52 12.86 17.79 23.52
C ASP A 52 12.11 16.53 23.07
N PHE A 53 12.79 15.38 22.99
CA PHE A 53 12.24 14.12 22.51
C PHE A 53 11.31 13.42 23.51
N ASP A 54 11.73 13.36 24.78
CA ASP A 54 10.92 12.73 25.82
C ASP A 54 9.63 13.51 26.08
N ALA A 55 9.68 14.84 25.93
CA ALA A 55 8.58 15.76 26.27
C ALA A 55 7.53 15.91 25.16
N GLN A 56 7.78 15.41 23.95
CA GLN A 56 6.87 15.51 22.82
C GLN A 56 6.04 14.21 22.66
N ASP A 57 4.73 14.35 22.48
CA ASP A 57 3.84 13.22 22.16
C ASP A 57 4.02 12.71 20.71
N GLU A 58 4.71 13.50 19.87
CA GLU A 58 4.99 13.25 18.46
C GLU A 58 6.49 13.39 18.20
N PHE A 59 7.08 12.46 17.44
CA PHE A 59 8.42 12.58 16.90
C PHE A 59 8.38 13.25 15.52
N ASP A 60 9.02 14.42 15.40
CA ASP A 60 9.44 14.91 14.08
C ASP A 60 10.44 13.92 13.45
N PHE A 61 10.35 13.76 12.12
CA PHE A 61 11.17 12.82 11.37
C PHE A 61 12.69 13.05 11.59
N GLY A 62 13.15 14.30 11.48
CA GLY A 62 14.58 14.62 11.62
C GLY A 62 15.07 14.38 13.03
N ALA A 63 14.23 14.69 14.02
CA ALA A 63 14.48 14.36 15.40
C ALA A 63 14.64 12.83 15.54
N ALA A 64 13.64 12.04 15.14
CA ALA A 64 13.61 10.59 15.36
C ALA A 64 14.86 9.86 14.81
N ILE A 65 15.31 10.24 13.62
CA ILE A 65 16.53 9.69 13.02
C ILE A 65 17.76 10.07 13.85
N LYS A 66 17.88 11.33 14.28
CA LYS A 66 18.98 11.76 15.16
C LYS A 66 19.01 10.96 16.45
N PHE A 67 17.85 10.73 17.08
CA PHE A 67 17.76 9.90 18.28
C PHE A 67 18.24 8.46 18.04
N GLY A 68 17.84 7.84 16.92
CA GLY A 68 18.34 6.52 16.55
C GLY A 68 19.86 6.49 16.34
N GLN A 69 20.45 7.51 15.74
CA GLN A 69 21.91 7.60 15.59
C GLN A 69 22.63 7.71 16.95
N LEU A 70 22.06 8.47 17.89
CA LEU A 70 22.60 8.56 19.25
C LEU A 70 22.51 7.22 19.98
N LEU A 71 21.43 6.46 19.77
CA LEU A 71 21.30 5.09 20.28
C LEU A 71 22.36 4.16 19.67
N LYS A 72 22.57 4.21 18.35
CA LYS A 72 23.63 3.42 17.70
C LYS A 72 24.99 3.71 18.32
N PHE A 73 25.32 4.98 18.54
CA PHE A 73 26.57 5.37 19.19
C PHE A 73 26.70 4.83 20.61
N LYS A 74 25.63 4.93 21.42
CA LYS A 74 25.64 4.45 22.81
C LYS A 74 25.80 2.94 22.91
N GLU A 75 25.11 2.21 22.04
CA GLU A 75 25.08 0.74 22.05
C GLU A 75 26.22 0.13 21.19
N ASP A 76 27.17 0.95 20.73
CA ASP A 76 28.32 0.56 19.89
C ASP A 76 27.94 -0.23 18.63
N ILE A 77 26.84 0.21 17.98
CA ILE A 77 26.32 -0.43 16.76
C ILE A 77 27.04 0.17 15.54
N PRO A 78 27.65 -0.66 14.67
CA PRO A 78 28.29 -0.19 13.45
C PRO A 78 27.35 0.61 12.54
N GLN A 79 27.91 1.53 11.76
CA GLN A 79 27.11 2.42 10.90
C GLN A 79 26.42 1.65 9.77
N GLU A 80 27.05 0.60 9.27
CA GLU A 80 26.53 -0.32 8.25
C GLU A 80 25.43 -1.26 8.75
N ASP A 81 25.35 -1.51 10.06
CA ASP A 81 24.30 -2.33 10.66
C ASP A 81 23.02 -1.51 10.90
N ILE A 82 21.87 -2.16 10.99
CA ILE A 82 20.59 -1.46 11.06
C ILE A 82 20.06 -1.46 12.49
N LEU A 83 19.59 -0.31 12.97
CA LEU A 83 18.87 -0.18 14.24
C LEU A 83 17.39 0.03 13.97
N VAL A 84 16.54 -0.77 14.61
CA VAL A 84 15.09 -0.61 14.64
C VAL A 84 14.67 -0.16 16.03
N VAL A 85 13.99 0.97 16.11
CA VAL A 85 13.47 1.53 17.36
C VAL A 85 11.94 1.50 17.34
N PHE A 86 11.34 0.80 18.30
CA PHE A 86 9.90 0.79 18.53
C PHE A 86 9.48 1.89 19.50
N THR A 87 8.34 2.54 19.25
CA THR A 87 7.84 3.68 20.05
C THR A 87 6.32 3.79 20.07
N LYS A 88 5.76 4.24 21.22
CA LYS A 88 4.34 4.59 21.34
C LYS A 88 4.04 6.04 20.92
N LYS A 89 5.06 6.85 20.68
CA LYS A 89 4.90 8.25 20.22
C LYS A 89 4.34 8.30 18.81
N GLU A 90 3.62 9.37 18.52
CA GLU A 90 3.19 9.65 17.15
C GLU A 90 4.40 9.97 16.28
N LEU A 91 4.26 9.74 14.97
CA LEU A 91 5.33 9.89 14.02
C LEU A 91 4.92 10.98 13.02
N GLY A 92 5.49 12.17 13.19
CA GLY A 92 5.26 13.33 12.35
C GLY A 92 5.83 13.17 10.95
N ALA A 93 5.08 13.61 9.94
CA ALA A 93 5.42 13.35 8.54
C ALA A 93 6.35 14.41 7.95
N PRO A 94 7.43 14.00 7.25
CA PRO A 94 8.21 14.94 6.43
C PRO A 94 7.43 15.43 5.19
N ILE A 95 6.21 14.89 4.96
CA ILE A 95 5.30 15.25 3.88
C ILE A 95 3.97 15.69 4.51
N GLU A 96 3.71 17.00 4.55
CA GLU A 96 2.56 17.64 5.20
C GLU A 96 1.19 17.08 4.80
N GLU A 97 1.09 16.42 3.64
CA GLU A 97 -0.14 15.86 3.11
C GLU A 97 -0.62 14.61 3.88
N PHE A 98 0.24 13.97 4.69
CA PHE A 98 -0.09 12.76 5.46
C PHE A 98 0.09 13.00 6.96
N LYS A 99 -0.95 12.76 7.75
CA LYS A 99 -1.00 13.20 9.15
C LYS A 99 -0.29 12.28 10.13
N THR A 100 -0.18 10.98 9.84
CA THR A 100 0.46 9.99 10.72
C THR A 100 1.05 8.85 9.89
N TRP A 101 2.29 8.45 10.21
CA TRP A 101 2.93 7.28 9.58
C TRP A 101 3.12 6.15 10.58
N PHE A 102 3.24 4.93 10.05
CA PHE A 102 3.48 3.72 10.84
C PHE A 102 4.97 3.48 11.10
N SER A 103 5.82 3.93 10.19
CA SER A 103 7.26 3.80 10.32
C SER A 103 7.99 4.77 9.38
N TYR A 104 9.26 5.00 9.69
CA TYR A 104 10.21 5.74 8.87
C TYR A 104 11.58 5.07 8.86
N PHE A 105 12.40 5.38 7.86
CA PHE A 105 13.79 4.98 7.85
C PHE A 105 14.73 6.03 7.24
N ASP A 106 15.92 6.18 7.79
CA ASP A 106 17.02 6.91 7.16
C ASP A 106 18.35 6.49 7.81
N ASP A 107 19.46 6.57 7.09
CA ASP A 107 20.82 6.29 7.62
C ASP A 107 20.93 4.99 8.45
N ASN A 108 20.33 3.89 7.98
CA ASN A 108 20.28 2.59 8.68
C ASN A 108 19.61 2.63 10.07
N VAL A 109 18.74 3.60 10.30
CA VAL A 109 17.83 3.68 11.44
C VAL A 109 16.40 3.52 10.92
N ILE A 110 15.64 2.63 11.53
CA ILE A 110 14.21 2.44 11.31
C ILE A 110 13.49 2.81 12.60
N ILE A 111 12.47 3.65 12.50
CA ILE A 111 11.57 3.97 13.61
C ILE A 111 10.21 3.38 13.30
N VAL A 112 9.67 2.56 14.19
CA VAL A 112 8.36 1.90 14.03
C VAL A 112 7.45 2.28 15.17
N ARG A 113 6.25 2.77 14.86
CA ARG A 113 5.23 3.09 15.86
C ARG A 113 4.47 1.83 16.26
N ASP A 114 4.34 1.56 17.55
CA ASP A 114 3.52 0.47 18.11
C ASP A 114 2.19 0.97 18.73
N LYS A 115 1.78 2.19 18.39
CA LYS A 115 0.49 2.83 18.75
C LYS A 115 -0.57 2.59 17.67
N GLU A 116 -1.85 2.56 18.07
CA GLU A 116 -3.03 2.50 17.19
C GLU A 116 -3.11 1.25 16.30
N LEU A 117 -2.49 0.14 16.74
CA LEU A 117 -2.66 -1.18 16.13
C LEU A 117 -3.92 -1.90 16.65
N ASP A 118 -4.84 -1.20 17.32
CA ASP A 118 -6.00 -1.78 18.00
C ASP A 118 -7.05 -2.40 17.06
N PHE A 119 -6.93 -2.14 15.75
CA PHE A 119 -7.69 -2.86 14.72
C PHE A 119 -7.20 -4.31 14.54
N PHE A 120 -6.04 -4.66 15.11
CA PHE A 120 -5.59 -6.03 15.30
C PHE A 120 -5.61 -6.41 16.80
N PRO A 121 -5.96 -7.67 17.14
CA PRO A 121 -5.75 -8.17 18.50
C PRO A 121 -4.29 -8.01 18.93
N LYS A 122 -4.04 -7.66 20.18
CA LYS A 122 -2.67 -7.51 20.74
C LYS A 122 -1.78 -8.74 20.50
N SER A 123 -2.37 -9.94 20.48
CA SER A 123 -1.65 -11.19 20.17
C SER A 123 -1.07 -11.25 18.75
N LYS A 124 -1.46 -10.33 17.86
CA LYS A 124 -0.99 -10.24 16.48
C LYS A 124 0.00 -9.11 16.24
N TRP A 125 0.13 -8.18 17.20
CA TRP A 125 1.05 -7.05 17.09
C TRP A 125 2.50 -7.46 16.77
N PRO A 126 3.07 -8.56 17.34
CA PRO A 126 4.41 -8.99 16.96
C PRO A 126 4.57 -9.24 15.46
N PHE A 127 3.55 -9.80 14.80
CA PHE A 127 3.59 -10.10 13.37
C PHE A 127 3.45 -8.84 12.51
N VAL A 128 2.53 -7.94 12.90
CA VAL A 128 2.31 -6.65 12.22
C VAL A 128 3.58 -5.79 12.30
N LEU A 129 4.19 -5.70 13.47
CA LEU A 129 5.43 -4.95 13.68
C LEU A 129 6.61 -5.60 12.98
N SER A 130 6.70 -6.93 12.96
CA SER A 130 7.71 -7.65 12.18
C SER A 130 7.60 -7.38 10.68
N HIS A 131 6.38 -7.27 10.15
CA HIS A 131 6.17 -6.86 8.77
C HIS A 131 6.70 -5.45 8.53
N GLN A 132 6.43 -4.49 9.42
CA GLN A 132 6.98 -3.13 9.30
C GLN A 132 8.51 -3.16 9.28
N VAL A 133 9.16 -3.99 10.10
CA VAL A 133 10.62 -4.14 10.04
C VAL A 133 11.08 -4.57 8.65
N VAL A 134 10.56 -5.67 8.10
CA VAL A 134 11.03 -6.17 6.79
C VAL A 134 10.62 -5.30 5.62
N GLU A 135 9.51 -4.56 5.73
CA GLU A 135 9.12 -3.52 4.79
C GLU A 135 10.20 -2.43 4.72
N ASN A 136 10.58 -1.86 5.87
CA ASN A 136 11.59 -0.80 5.90
C ASN A 136 12.98 -1.32 5.50
N LEU A 137 13.33 -2.57 5.85
CA LEU A 137 14.56 -3.20 5.36
C LEU A 137 14.57 -3.30 3.82
N PHE A 138 13.47 -3.79 3.24
CA PHE A 138 13.33 -3.85 1.78
C PHE A 138 13.50 -2.47 1.14
N GLN A 139 12.93 -1.43 1.76
CA GLN A 139 12.99 -0.07 1.27
C GLN A 139 14.39 0.55 1.37
N ILE A 140 15.09 0.37 2.51
CA ILE A 140 16.51 0.76 2.68
C ILE A 140 17.39 0.14 1.60
N PHE A 141 17.18 -1.14 1.28
CA PHE A 141 18.00 -1.82 0.27
C PHE A 141 17.62 -1.44 -1.16
N SER A 142 16.38 -0.98 -1.37
CA SER A 142 15.82 -0.70 -2.70
C SER A 142 15.94 0.77 -3.13
N TRP A 143 16.22 1.70 -2.20
CA TRP A 143 16.52 3.10 -2.53
C TRP A 143 17.22 3.83 -1.37
N ALA A 144 17.85 4.97 -1.68
CA ALA A 144 18.87 5.56 -0.81
C ALA A 144 18.34 6.34 0.40
N SER A 145 17.10 6.87 0.36
CA SER A 145 16.54 7.65 1.48
C SER A 145 15.01 7.74 1.46
N MET A 146 14.41 8.07 2.61
CA MET A 146 12.98 8.38 2.79
C MET A 146 12.46 9.44 1.80
N LYS A 147 13.31 10.41 1.41
CA LYS A 147 12.94 11.48 0.48
C LYS A 147 12.54 10.96 -0.89
N GLU A 148 12.98 9.75 -1.24
CA GLU A 148 12.64 9.10 -2.49
C GLU A 148 11.38 8.22 -2.41
N ALA A 149 10.87 7.94 -1.20
CA ALA A 149 9.70 7.10 -0.99
C ALA A 149 8.49 7.49 -1.87
N PRO A 150 8.13 8.79 -2.06
CA PRO A 150 7.00 9.16 -2.92
C PRO A 150 7.16 8.80 -4.39
N LYS A 151 8.40 8.58 -4.87
CA LYS A 151 8.68 8.14 -6.24
C LYS A 151 8.50 6.64 -6.41
N PHE A 152 8.62 5.88 -5.32
CA PHE A 152 8.88 4.45 -5.34
C PHE A 152 7.80 3.62 -4.66
N SER A 153 7.04 4.21 -3.73
CA SER A 153 5.88 3.60 -3.11
C SER A 153 4.65 3.64 -4.02
N HIS A 154 3.79 2.62 -3.91
CA HIS A 154 2.51 2.63 -4.63
C HIS A 154 1.49 3.47 -3.86
N MET A 155 1.23 4.68 -4.35
CA MET A 155 0.24 5.59 -3.75
C MET A 155 -1.19 5.04 -3.80
N THR A 156 -1.44 4.09 -4.70
CA THR A 156 -2.65 3.27 -4.71
C THR A 156 -2.27 1.86 -4.30
N PRO A 157 -2.71 1.39 -3.12
CA PRO A 157 -2.41 0.04 -2.65
C PRO A 157 -2.88 -1.04 -3.63
N LYS A 158 -2.00 -1.99 -3.93
CA LYS A 158 -2.21 -3.16 -4.79
C LYS A 158 -1.77 -4.48 -4.14
N GLY A 159 -1.59 -4.49 -2.81
CA GLY A 159 -1.13 -5.64 -2.02
C GLY A 159 0.39 -5.79 -1.95
N CYS A 160 1.15 -4.84 -2.49
CA CYS A 160 2.61 -4.91 -2.54
C CYS A 160 3.22 -4.45 -1.21
N LEU A 161 4.36 -5.03 -0.83
CA LEU A 161 5.16 -4.62 0.34
C LEU A 161 5.42 -3.10 0.37
N ASN A 162 5.57 -2.47 -0.80
CA ASN A 162 5.79 -1.03 -0.96
C ASN A 162 4.53 -0.19 -1.17
N ASP A 163 3.35 -0.71 -0.86
CA ASP A 163 2.13 0.10 -0.88
C ASP A 163 2.19 1.21 0.18
N PHE A 164 1.82 2.42 -0.20
CA PHE A 164 1.58 3.46 0.78
C PHE A 164 0.18 3.27 1.37
N CYS A 165 0.11 2.90 2.65
CA CYS A 165 -1.16 2.64 3.35
C CYS A 165 -1.47 3.80 4.29
N SER A 166 -2.54 4.54 4.00
CA SER A 166 -3.00 5.65 4.85
C SER A 166 -4.16 5.26 5.76
N THR A 167 -4.69 4.04 5.63
CA THR A 167 -5.81 3.53 6.43
C THR A 167 -5.54 2.12 6.95
N PRO A 168 -6.15 1.73 8.08
CA PRO A 168 -6.04 0.37 8.62
C PRO A 168 -6.44 -0.74 7.63
N PRO A 169 -7.54 -0.63 6.84
CA PRO A 169 -7.88 -1.65 5.83
C PRO A 169 -6.80 -1.84 4.76
N GLN A 170 -6.08 -0.79 4.40
CA GLN A 170 -4.98 -0.88 3.42
C GLN A 170 -3.77 -1.59 4.00
N ILE A 171 -3.49 -1.40 5.29
CA ILE A 171 -2.43 -2.14 5.99
C ILE A 171 -2.80 -3.61 6.04
N GLU A 172 -4.02 -3.93 6.46
CA GLU A 172 -4.49 -5.31 6.51
C GLU A 172 -4.39 -5.99 5.13
N PHE A 173 -4.77 -5.28 4.07
CA PHE A 173 -4.62 -5.75 2.70
C PHE A 173 -3.18 -6.09 2.35
N LYS A 174 -2.23 -5.16 2.58
CA LYS A 174 -0.79 -5.41 2.35
C LYS A 174 -0.31 -6.65 3.12
N LEU A 175 -0.61 -6.71 4.42
CA LEU A 175 -0.19 -7.79 5.30
C LEU A 175 -0.71 -9.17 4.85
N ARG A 176 -1.95 -9.24 4.36
CA ARG A 176 -2.57 -10.48 3.89
C ARG A 176 -2.19 -10.85 2.46
N MET A 177 -1.84 -9.88 1.62
CA MET A 177 -1.37 -10.18 0.26
C MET A 177 0.03 -10.79 0.27
N ALA A 178 0.90 -10.37 1.20
CA ALA A 178 2.28 -10.88 1.34
C ALA A 178 3.03 -10.90 -0.01
N HIS A 179 2.87 -9.83 -0.79
CA HIS A 179 3.31 -9.79 -2.17
C HIS A 179 4.37 -8.71 -2.39
N ILE A 180 5.33 -8.97 -3.28
CA ILE A 180 6.28 -7.97 -3.80
C ILE A 180 6.10 -7.96 -5.32
N CYS A 181 5.60 -6.86 -5.87
CA CYS A 181 5.30 -6.80 -7.31
C CYS A 181 6.57 -6.77 -8.17
N ASN A 182 6.43 -7.13 -9.44
CA ASN A 182 7.54 -7.16 -10.41
C ASN A 182 8.28 -5.82 -10.52
N GLU A 183 7.58 -4.69 -10.40
CA GLU A 183 8.22 -3.36 -10.41
C GLU A 183 9.18 -3.20 -9.23
N CYS A 184 8.76 -3.61 -8.03
CA CYS A 184 9.57 -3.55 -6.82
C CYS A 184 10.71 -4.57 -6.85
N LEU A 185 10.47 -5.79 -7.35
CA LEU A 185 11.52 -6.80 -7.53
C LEU A 185 12.57 -6.36 -8.55
N ASN A 186 12.16 -5.80 -9.69
CA ASN A 186 13.09 -5.28 -10.70
C ASN A 186 13.94 -4.15 -10.14
N ARG A 187 13.35 -3.29 -9.30
CA ARG A 187 14.09 -2.23 -8.60
C ARG A 187 15.10 -2.83 -7.61
N ALA A 188 14.66 -3.73 -6.74
CA ALA A 188 15.54 -4.47 -5.84
C ALA A 188 16.75 -5.07 -6.57
N ASN A 189 16.51 -5.71 -7.72
CA ASN A 189 17.57 -6.28 -8.55
C ASN A 189 18.53 -5.19 -9.10
N SER A 190 18.02 -4.02 -9.49
CA SER A 190 18.86 -2.90 -9.96
C SER A 190 19.78 -2.32 -8.89
N TYR A 191 19.44 -2.50 -7.61
CA TYR A 191 20.28 -2.14 -6.46
C TYR A 191 21.16 -3.30 -5.98
N ASN A 192 21.21 -4.42 -6.71
CA ASN A 192 22.00 -5.61 -6.40
C ASN A 192 21.72 -6.18 -5.00
N ILE A 193 20.47 -6.15 -4.56
CA ILE A 193 20.08 -6.80 -3.31
C ILE A 193 20.35 -8.31 -3.44
N ASP A 194 20.99 -8.90 -2.42
CA ASP A 194 21.24 -10.33 -2.36
C ASP A 194 19.90 -11.12 -2.49
N PRO A 195 19.78 -12.04 -3.45
CA PRO A 195 18.57 -12.87 -3.61
C PRO A 195 18.17 -13.64 -2.35
N ASN A 196 19.11 -13.99 -1.46
CA ASN A 196 18.80 -14.65 -0.19
C ASN A 196 18.20 -13.68 0.84
N VAL A 197 18.60 -12.39 0.81
CA VAL A 197 17.93 -11.33 1.59
C VAL A 197 16.50 -11.17 1.09
N LEU A 198 16.30 -11.08 -0.23
CA LEU A 198 14.96 -10.99 -0.83
C LEU A 198 14.08 -12.19 -0.48
N ARG A 199 14.64 -13.40 -0.50
CA ARG A 199 13.93 -14.61 -0.09
C ARG A 199 13.53 -14.56 1.37
N GLN A 200 14.44 -14.18 2.28
CA GLN A 200 14.13 -14.06 3.70
C GLN A 200 13.02 -13.03 3.98
N ILE A 201 13.04 -11.89 3.28
CA ILE A 201 11.97 -10.88 3.36
C ILE A 201 10.64 -11.47 2.89
N LYS A 202 10.63 -12.17 1.75
CA LYS A 202 9.44 -12.83 1.19
C LYS A 202 8.88 -13.88 2.15
N ASP A 203 9.72 -14.76 2.67
CA ASP A 203 9.33 -15.80 3.62
C ASP A 203 8.78 -15.19 4.93
N THR A 204 9.32 -14.04 5.35
CA THR A 204 8.82 -13.32 6.52
C THR A 204 7.41 -12.78 6.28
N ILE A 205 7.15 -12.09 5.16
CA ILE A 205 5.80 -11.54 4.88
C ILE A 205 4.77 -12.66 4.66
N GLU A 206 5.16 -13.78 4.06
CA GLU A 206 4.31 -14.99 3.93
C GLU A 206 4.00 -15.62 5.30
N SER A 207 4.99 -15.68 6.18
CA SER A 207 4.77 -16.14 7.55
C SER A 207 3.88 -15.19 8.35
N VAL A 208 4.00 -13.87 8.15
CA VAL A 208 3.10 -12.88 8.77
C VAL A 208 1.67 -13.14 8.32
N ARG A 209 1.43 -13.22 7.01
CA ARG A 209 0.11 -13.58 6.45
C ARG A 209 -0.44 -14.83 7.11
N THR A 210 0.34 -15.91 7.14
CA THR A 210 -0.07 -17.17 7.77
C THR A 210 -0.47 -17.00 9.25
N LYS A 211 0.25 -16.17 10.01
CA LYS A 211 -0.07 -15.91 11.42
C LYS A 211 -1.29 -15.02 11.60
N LEU A 212 -1.60 -14.16 10.63
CA LEU A 212 -2.82 -13.37 10.59
C LEU A 212 -4.03 -14.18 10.10
N ASP A 213 -3.82 -15.17 9.22
CA ASP A 213 -4.87 -16.05 8.67
C ASP A 213 -5.29 -17.15 9.67
N ASN A 214 -4.37 -17.66 10.50
CA ASN A 214 -4.67 -18.58 11.63
C ASN A 214 -5.51 -17.94 12.78
N PHE A 215 -6.19 -16.82 12.50
CA PHE A 215 -7.17 -16.16 13.37
C PHE A 215 -8.58 -16.17 12.76
N ALA A 216 -8.75 -16.75 11.56
CA ALA A 216 -10.01 -16.81 10.83
C ALA A 216 -11.10 -17.70 11.47
N ASP A 217 -11.05 -17.99 12.77
CA ASP A 217 -12.16 -18.61 13.52
C ASP A 217 -13.12 -17.58 14.14
N SER A 218 -12.86 -16.27 14.07
CA SER A 218 -13.82 -15.25 14.56
C SER A 218 -14.06 -14.03 13.67
N VAL A 219 -13.34 -13.89 12.56
CA VAL A 219 -13.74 -13.02 11.44
C VAL A 219 -13.29 -13.72 10.18
N SER A 220 -14.24 -14.30 9.44
CA SER A 220 -14.02 -14.83 8.10
C SER A 220 -13.36 -13.75 7.23
N ILE A 221 -12.10 -13.92 6.88
CA ILE A 221 -11.54 -13.22 5.72
C ILE A 221 -11.99 -14.03 4.52
N GLU A 222 -12.93 -13.48 3.77
CA GLU A 222 -13.18 -13.94 2.41
C GLU A 222 -11.91 -13.66 1.59
N GLU A 223 -11.26 -14.72 1.10
CA GLU A 223 -10.14 -14.61 0.16
C GLU A 223 -10.49 -13.61 -0.96
N PHE A 224 -9.57 -12.72 -1.32
CA PHE A 224 -9.79 -11.84 -2.48
C PHE A 224 -9.98 -12.72 -3.70
N SER A 225 -11.18 -12.62 -4.26
CA SER A 225 -11.61 -13.52 -5.29
C SER A 225 -11.30 -12.93 -6.65
N PRO A 226 -10.80 -13.76 -7.57
CA PRO A 226 -10.48 -13.30 -8.90
C PRO A 226 -11.71 -12.68 -9.55
N VAL A 227 -11.49 -11.60 -10.29
CA VAL A 227 -12.51 -11.02 -11.17
C VAL A 227 -12.48 -11.82 -12.45
N VAL A 228 -13.55 -12.57 -12.70
CA VAL A 228 -13.72 -13.37 -13.92
C VAL A 228 -14.64 -12.61 -14.87
N VAL A 229 -14.15 -12.36 -16.07
CA VAL A 229 -14.94 -11.73 -17.14
C VAL A 229 -15.28 -12.78 -18.19
N SER A 230 -16.54 -12.94 -18.54
CA SER A 230 -16.94 -13.85 -19.63
C SER A 230 -16.63 -13.25 -21.00
N GLU A 231 -16.64 -14.06 -22.07
CA GLU A 231 -16.49 -13.54 -23.44
C GLU A 231 -17.58 -12.52 -23.82
N LYS A 232 -18.73 -12.56 -23.13
CA LYS A 232 -19.85 -11.62 -23.29
C LYS A 232 -19.71 -10.37 -22.41
N GLY A 233 -18.66 -10.29 -21.60
CA GLY A 233 -18.41 -9.18 -20.67
C GLY A 233 -19.27 -9.23 -19.43
N GLU A 234 -19.77 -10.40 -19.01
CA GLU A 234 -20.34 -10.59 -17.68
C GLU A 234 -19.20 -10.60 -16.66
N ILE A 235 -19.41 -10.01 -15.48
CA ILE A 235 -18.38 -9.84 -14.46
C ILE A 235 -18.81 -10.65 -13.26
N LEU A 236 -17.99 -11.61 -12.88
CA LEU A 236 -18.14 -12.38 -11.64
C LEU A 236 -16.99 -12.08 -10.70
N ILE A 237 -17.33 -11.91 -9.43
CA ILE A 237 -16.38 -11.86 -8.33
C ILE A 237 -16.93 -12.86 -7.32
N GLU A 238 -16.17 -13.92 -7.03
CA GLU A 238 -16.69 -15.12 -6.36
C GLU A 238 -17.73 -15.83 -7.22
N ASP A 239 -18.91 -16.06 -6.64
CA ASP A 239 -20.13 -16.57 -7.23
C ASP A 239 -21.15 -15.46 -7.52
N LYS A 240 -20.75 -14.18 -7.35
CA LYS A 240 -21.64 -13.03 -7.46
C LYS A 240 -21.45 -12.31 -8.78
N GLU A 241 -22.53 -12.24 -9.55
CA GLU A 241 -22.56 -11.42 -10.75
C GLU A 241 -22.71 -9.93 -10.40
N ILE A 242 -21.84 -9.10 -10.99
CA ILE A 242 -21.85 -7.65 -10.86
C ILE A 242 -22.61 -7.04 -12.04
N HIS A 243 -23.85 -6.61 -11.80
CA HIS A 243 -24.71 -6.10 -12.87
C HIS A 243 -24.56 -4.59 -13.05
N LEU A 244 -23.83 -4.21 -14.09
CA LEU A 244 -23.63 -2.82 -14.47
C LEU A 244 -24.38 -2.48 -15.76
N GLN A 245 -24.92 -1.27 -15.83
CA GLN A 245 -25.41 -0.68 -17.08
C GLN A 245 -24.28 -0.52 -18.08
N ASP A 246 -24.58 -0.53 -19.38
CA ASP A 246 -23.58 -0.63 -20.46
C ASP A 246 -22.39 0.34 -20.32
N LEU A 247 -22.63 1.62 -20.00
CA LEU A 247 -21.58 2.63 -19.94
C LEU A 247 -20.69 2.49 -18.68
N PRO A 248 -21.25 2.39 -17.45
CA PRO A 248 -20.50 1.95 -16.27
C PRO A 248 -19.74 0.64 -16.48
N LYS A 249 -20.36 -0.34 -17.16
CA LYS A 249 -19.74 -1.65 -17.44
C LYS A 249 -18.52 -1.52 -18.35
N ALA A 250 -18.63 -0.74 -19.42
CA ALA A 250 -17.50 -0.49 -20.33
C ALA A 250 -16.34 0.23 -19.62
N LEU A 251 -16.64 1.21 -18.77
CA LEU A 251 -15.62 1.87 -17.96
C LEU A 251 -14.95 0.88 -17.01
N TYR A 252 -15.73 0.04 -16.33
CA TYR A 252 -15.18 -0.94 -15.39
C TYR A 252 -14.27 -1.95 -16.08
N LEU A 253 -14.72 -2.53 -17.19
CA LEU A 253 -13.94 -3.46 -18.01
C LEU A 253 -12.68 -2.80 -18.58
N PHE A 254 -12.76 -1.53 -18.98
CA PHE A 254 -11.59 -0.77 -19.43
C PHE A 254 -10.53 -0.66 -18.34
N PHE A 255 -10.92 -0.34 -17.10
CA PHE A 255 -9.97 -0.28 -15.99
C PHE A 255 -9.46 -1.69 -15.61
N LEU A 256 -10.29 -2.73 -15.65
CA LEU A 256 -9.84 -4.11 -15.42
C LEU A 256 -8.81 -4.58 -16.46
N LYS A 257 -8.91 -4.12 -17.72
CA LYS A 257 -7.90 -4.37 -18.77
C LYS A 257 -6.64 -3.53 -18.63
N ASN A 258 -6.65 -2.54 -17.74
CA ASN A 258 -5.51 -1.66 -17.44
C ASN A 258 -5.28 -1.59 -15.92
N PRO A 259 -5.11 -2.74 -15.25
CA PRO A 259 -4.99 -2.77 -13.80
C PRO A 259 -3.72 -2.03 -13.36
N GLY A 260 -3.80 -1.28 -12.28
CA GLY A 260 -2.65 -0.54 -11.79
C GLY A 260 -2.21 0.63 -12.69
N VAL A 261 -2.90 0.96 -13.78
CA VAL A 261 -2.60 2.15 -14.59
C VAL A 261 -3.39 3.36 -14.09
N SER A 262 -2.67 4.42 -13.71
CA SER A 262 -3.27 5.69 -13.27
C SER A 262 -3.63 6.58 -14.47
N ILE A 263 -4.91 6.77 -14.74
CA ILE A 263 -5.40 7.54 -15.89
C ILE A 263 -5.99 8.87 -15.43
N GLN A 264 -5.38 9.97 -15.87
CA GLN A 264 -5.92 11.30 -15.62
C GLN A 264 -7.23 11.50 -16.38
N ASN A 265 -8.25 12.10 -15.74
CA ASN A 265 -9.58 12.36 -16.31
C ASN A 265 -9.50 12.88 -17.77
N GLN A 266 -8.74 13.95 -18.00
CA GLN A 266 -8.64 14.59 -19.32
C GLN A 266 -8.05 13.69 -20.41
N TYR A 267 -7.25 12.69 -20.04
CA TYR A 267 -6.62 11.75 -20.96
C TYR A 267 -7.42 10.47 -21.18
N LEU A 268 -8.52 10.26 -20.44
CA LEU A 268 -9.41 9.11 -20.69
C LEU A 268 -9.94 9.10 -22.13
N ARG A 269 -10.19 10.29 -22.71
CA ARG A 269 -10.62 10.42 -24.11
C ARG A 269 -9.59 9.96 -25.15
N ASN A 270 -8.32 9.82 -24.76
CA ASN A 270 -7.28 9.29 -25.64
C ASN A 270 -7.45 7.78 -25.84
N TYR A 271 -8.18 7.10 -24.96
CA TYR A 271 -8.53 5.68 -25.06
C TYR A 271 -9.88 5.45 -25.76
N LYS A 272 -10.32 6.40 -26.60
CA LYS A 272 -11.63 6.34 -27.27
C LYS A 272 -11.84 5.02 -27.97
N ASP A 273 -10.87 4.58 -28.78
CA ASP A 273 -11.05 3.41 -29.64
C ASP A 273 -11.13 2.11 -28.82
N ASP A 274 -10.37 2.01 -27.73
CA ASP A 274 -10.46 0.88 -26.79
C ASP A 274 -11.78 0.86 -26.04
N LEU A 275 -12.23 2.01 -25.53
CA LEU A 275 -13.52 2.15 -24.86
C LEU A 275 -14.69 1.86 -25.80
N VAL A 276 -14.60 2.30 -27.07
CA VAL A 276 -15.59 1.99 -28.11
C VAL A 276 -15.63 0.50 -28.38
N ARG A 277 -14.46 -0.14 -28.54
CA ARG A 277 -14.37 -1.59 -28.76
C ARG A 277 -15.03 -2.38 -27.62
N ILE A 278 -14.74 -2.02 -26.36
CA ILE A 278 -15.34 -2.65 -25.18
C ILE A 278 -16.85 -2.37 -25.13
N TYR A 279 -17.27 -1.12 -25.29
CA TYR A 279 -18.67 -0.71 -25.19
C TYR A 279 -19.54 -1.33 -26.28
N SER A 280 -19.06 -1.35 -27.53
CA SER A 280 -19.75 -1.98 -28.66
C SER A 280 -19.88 -3.50 -28.50
N LYS A 281 -18.97 -4.14 -27.76
CA LYS A 281 -19.02 -5.59 -27.51
C LYS A 281 -20.09 -5.99 -26.49
N ILE A 282 -20.30 -5.18 -25.47
CA ILE A 282 -21.23 -5.49 -24.37
C ILE A 282 -22.65 -4.93 -24.58
N LYS A 283 -22.77 -3.88 -25.39
CA LYS A 283 -24.05 -3.21 -25.64
C LYS A 283 -24.94 -4.05 -26.57
N ARG A 284 -26.20 -4.25 -26.18
CA ARG A 284 -27.21 -4.97 -27.00
C ARG A 284 -27.84 -4.08 -28.09
N GLY A 285 -27.01 -3.38 -28.87
CA GLY A 285 -27.43 -2.55 -30.01
C GLY A 285 -27.50 -1.03 -29.75
N GLY A 286 -27.58 -0.23 -30.83
CA GLY A 286 -27.65 1.24 -30.82
C GLY A 286 -26.28 1.94 -30.84
N GLU A 287 -26.28 3.25 -31.09
CA GLU A 287 -25.05 4.03 -31.35
C GLU A 287 -24.17 4.33 -30.11
N ASN A 288 -22.90 4.66 -30.35
CA ASN A 288 -21.91 4.99 -29.32
C ASN A 288 -22.09 6.39 -28.69
N GLY A 289 -23.18 7.10 -29.02
CA GLY A 289 -23.47 8.46 -28.56
C GLY A 289 -23.30 8.70 -27.06
N PRO A 290 -23.78 7.84 -26.15
CA PRO A 290 -23.57 8.01 -24.71
C PRO A 290 -22.10 8.00 -24.30
N LEU A 291 -21.29 7.11 -24.90
CA LEU A 291 -19.86 7.04 -24.67
C LEU A 291 -19.14 8.26 -25.27
N TYR A 292 -19.50 8.66 -26.48
CA TYR A 292 -18.94 9.87 -27.10
C TYR A 292 -19.23 11.11 -26.27
N LYS A 293 -20.46 11.29 -25.79
CA LYS A 293 -20.85 12.38 -24.89
C LYS A 293 -20.05 12.38 -23.58
N LEU A 294 -19.81 11.20 -22.99
CA LEU A 294 -18.93 11.08 -21.81
C LEU A 294 -17.52 11.58 -22.13
N LEU A 295 -16.99 11.19 -23.27
CA LEU A 295 -15.62 11.46 -23.70
C LEU A 295 -15.41 12.86 -24.32
N GLY A 296 -16.48 13.64 -24.51
CA GLY A 296 -16.44 14.98 -25.11
C GLY A 296 -16.36 14.98 -26.64
N PHE A 297 -16.83 13.91 -27.30
CA PHE A 297 -16.97 13.82 -28.75
C PHE A 297 -18.43 14.09 -29.16
N ASP A 298 -18.63 14.42 -30.44
CA ASP A 298 -19.98 14.52 -31.02
C ASP A 298 -20.57 13.14 -31.31
N GLU A 299 -21.79 13.11 -31.86
CA GLU A 299 -22.52 11.88 -32.20
C GLU A 299 -21.79 11.00 -33.23
N ARG A 300 -20.89 11.60 -34.03
CA ARG A 300 -20.07 10.89 -35.02
C ARG A 300 -18.73 10.42 -34.45
N GLY A 301 -18.43 10.75 -33.19
CA GLY A 301 -17.16 10.41 -32.54
C GLY A 301 -16.01 11.33 -32.97
N GLU A 302 -16.32 12.48 -33.57
CA GLU A 302 -15.37 13.51 -33.94
C GLU A 302 -15.08 14.44 -32.75
N LYS A 303 -13.86 14.95 -32.74
CA LYS A 303 -13.32 15.70 -31.60
C LYS A 303 -13.96 17.09 -31.57
N THR A 304 -14.79 17.34 -30.58
CA THR A 304 -15.34 18.68 -30.35
C THR A 304 -14.41 19.50 -29.47
N VAL A 305 -14.69 20.80 -29.34
CA VAL A 305 -14.06 21.67 -28.32
C VAL A 305 -14.46 21.23 -26.88
N GLY A 306 -15.40 20.28 -26.76
CA GLY A 306 -15.83 19.69 -25.51
C GLY A 306 -14.72 18.97 -24.74
N TYR A 307 -14.79 19.08 -23.42
CA TYR A 307 -13.96 18.36 -22.48
C TYR A 307 -14.65 17.06 -22.05
N LEU A 308 -13.88 16.12 -21.49
CA LEU A 308 -14.44 14.95 -20.79
C LEU A 308 -15.52 15.42 -19.81
N ASN A 309 -16.69 14.78 -19.84
CA ASN A 309 -17.72 15.02 -18.85
C ASN A 309 -17.34 14.39 -17.50
N THR A 310 -16.60 15.15 -16.69
CA THR A 310 -16.07 14.70 -15.40
C THR A 310 -17.16 14.36 -14.38
N GLU A 311 -18.30 15.06 -14.42
CA GLU A 311 -19.44 14.76 -13.54
C GLU A 311 -20.12 13.45 -13.94
N ALA A 312 -20.31 13.20 -15.24
CA ALA A 312 -20.79 11.90 -15.71
C ALA A 312 -19.83 10.77 -15.34
N LEU A 313 -18.51 10.96 -15.51
CA LEU A 313 -17.52 9.97 -15.08
C LEU A 313 -17.63 9.66 -13.58
N LYS A 314 -17.75 10.70 -12.74
CA LYS A 314 -17.93 10.55 -11.30
C LYS A 314 -19.20 9.77 -10.96
N ASN A 315 -20.32 10.07 -11.62
CA ASN A 315 -21.58 9.37 -11.42
C ASN A 315 -21.50 7.90 -11.85
N HIS A 316 -20.83 7.58 -12.96
CA HIS A 316 -20.62 6.20 -13.37
C HIS A 316 -19.74 5.43 -12.39
N ARG A 317 -18.66 6.03 -11.87
CA ARG A 317 -17.85 5.41 -10.80
C ARG A 317 -18.68 5.15 -9.55
N TYR A 318 -19.50 6.11 -9.14
CA TYR A 318 -20.41 5.94 -8.01
C TYR A 318 -21.37 4.76 -8.22
N ASN A 319 -21.95 4.63 -9.41
CA ASN A 319 -22.85 3.51 -9.72
C ASN A 319 -22.12 2.16 -9.67
N ILE A 320 -20.86 2.10 -10.12
CA ILE A 320 -20.01 0.90 -10.01
C ILE A 320 -19.77 0.57 -8.54
N SER A 321 -19.28 1.52 -7.74
CA SER A 321 -19.04 1.31 -6.30
C SER A 321 -20.30 0.91 -5.55
N LYS A 322 -21.46 1.47 -5.92
CA LYS A 322 -22.75 1.12 -5.33
C LYS A 322 -23.14 -0.33 -5.61
N GLU A 323 -22.99 -0.79 -6.85
CA GLU A 323 -23.26 -2.19 -7.20
C GLU A 323 -22.30 -3.14 -6.49
N LEU A 324 -21.00 -2.85 -6.51
CA LEU A 324 -19.99 -3.61 -5.76
C LEU A 324 -20.33 -3.68 -4.28
N LYS A 325 -20.70 -2.55 -3.65
CA LYS A 325 -21.09 -2.51 -2.23
C LYS A 325 -22.32 -3.33 -1.95
N SER A 326 -23.28 -3.33 -2.85
CA SER A 326 -24.50 -4.15 -2.73
C SER A 326 -24.23 -5.65 -2.80
N LYS A 327 -23.19 -6.09 -3.53
CA LYS A 327 -22.89 -7.51 -3.74
C LYS A 327 -21.84 -8.03 -2.76
N LEU A 328 -20.81 -7.24 -2.51
CA LEU A 328 -19.59 -7.65 -1.81
C LEU A 328 -19.51 -7.09 -0.39
N GLY A 329 -20.31 -6.07 -0.06
CA GLY A 329 -20.18 -5.34 1.20
C GLY A 329 -19.11 -4.25 1.15
N GLU A 330 -19.05 -3.44 2.21
CA GLU A 330 -18.23 -2.23 2.27
C GLU A 330 -16.73 -2.51 2.23
N ALA A 331 -16.26 -3.45 3.07
CA ALA A 331 -14.85 -3.81 3.17
C ALA A 331 -14.30 -4.28 1.82
N LYS A 332 -14.97 -5.23 1.16
CA LYS A 332 -14.54 -5.75 -0.14
C LYS A 332 -14.60 -4.72 -1.27
N THR A 333 -15.58 -3.83 -1.25
CA THR A 333 -15.74 -2.83 -2.32
C THR A 333 -14.52 -1.92 -2.44
N GLU A 334 -13.82 -1.65 -1.35
CA GLU A 334 -12.61 -0.82 -1.39
C GLU A 334 -11.55 -1.38 -2.36
N PHE A 335 -11.52 -2.69 -2.58
CA PHE A 335 -10.56 -3.38 -3.45
C PHE A 335 -10.98 -3.41 -4.91
N TYR A 336 -12.27 -3.66 -5.16
CA TYR A 336 -12.77 -3.86 -6.53
C TYR A 336 -13.21 -2.57 -7.22
N GLN A 337 -13.32 -1.45 -6.50
CA GLN A 337 -13.79 -0.18 -7.08
C GLN A 337 -12.71 0.57 -7.86
N ILE A 338 -13.16 1.40 -8.81
CA ILE A 338 -12.29 2.39 -9.46
C ILE A 338 -12.04 3.53 -8.47
N LYS A 339 -10.83 3.62 -7.94
CA LYS A 339 -10.42 4.70 -7.03
C LYS A 339 -10.13 5.96 -7.84
N SER A 340 -10.39 7.11 -7.23
CA SER A 340 -10.03 8.41 -7.79
C SER A 340 -9.36 9.27 -6.74
N TRP A 341 -8.27 9.93 -7.12
CA TRP A 341 -7.53 10.84 -6.26
C TRP A 341 -7.14 12.09 -7.02
N ARG A 342 -6.73 13.10 -6.24
CA ARG A 342 -6.36 14.42 -6.72
C ARG A 342 -4.86 14.62 -6.50
N LYS A 343 -4.17 15.11 -7.53
CA LYS A 343 -2.78 15.58 -7.46
C LYS A 343 -2.72 17.04 -7.90
N LYS A 344 -1.96 17.88 -7.20
CA LYS A 344 -1.69 19.25 -7.64
C LYS A 344 -0.48 19.25 -8.58
N VAL A 345 -0.63 19.83 -9.76
CA VAL A 345 0.47 20.05 -10.71
C VAL A 345 0.40 21.51 -11.15
N ASN A 346 1.47 22.28 -10.91
CA ASN A 346 1.51 23.73 -11.18
C ASN A 346 0.30 24.48 -10.57
N ASN A 347 -0.03 24.20 -9.30
CA ASN A 347 -1.20 24.72 -8.58
C ASN A 347 -2.58 24.38 -9.18
N MET A 348 -2.64 23.58 -10.25
CA MET A 348 -3.91 23.12 -10.83
C MET A 348 -4.26 21.71 -10.33
N PRO A 349 -5.52 21.48 -9.90
CA PRO A 349 -5.97 20.15 -9.50
C PRO A 349 -6.12 19.24 -10.72
N GLN A 350 -5.47 18.09 -10.66
CA GLN A 350 -5.61 17.02 -11.63
C GLN A 350 -6.19 15.78 -10.95
N PHE A 351 -7.18 15.16 -11.59
CA PHE A 351 -7.86 13.97 -11.08
C PHE A 351 -7.43 12.75 -11.86
N TYR A 352 -7.13 11.67 -11.13
CA TYR A 352 -6.68 10.40 -11.66
C TYR A 352 -7.65 9.28 -11.27
N ASN A 353 -7.64 8.19 -12.04
CA ASN A 353 -8.48 7.01 -11.83
C ASN A 353 -7.66 5.75 -12.05
N GLN A 354 -7.94 4.72 -11.27
CA GLN A 354 -7.26 3.43 -11.37
C GLN A 354 -8.09 2.37 -10.65
N ILE A 355 -7.95 1.12 -11.09
CA ILE A 355 -8.35 -0.04 -10.31
C ILE A 355 -7.08 -0.70 -9.76
N GLY A 356 -7.08 -0.99 -8.46
CA GLY A 356 -5.90 -1.49 -7.74
C GLY A 356 -5.83 -3.02 -7.64
N ILE A 357 -6.59 -3.75 -8.46
CA ILE A 357 -6.62 -5.21 -8.43
C ILE A 357 -5.32 -5.74 -9.08
N PRO A 358 -4.58 -6.64 -8.43
CA PRO A 358 -3.46 -7.36 -9.02
C PRO A 358 -3.84 -8.04 -10.35
N GLU A 359 -2.96 -7.98 -11.35
CA GLU A 359 -3.24 -8.51 -12.69
C GLU A 359 -3.48 -10.04 -12.70
N ASP A 360 -2.84 -10.78 -11.80
CA ASP A 360 -3.03 -12.22 -11.59
C ASP A 360 -4.40 -12.59 -11.01
N LEU A 361 -5.11 -11.62 -10.41
CA LEU A 361 -6.48 -11.78 -9.93
C LEU A 361 -7.53 -11.35 -10.96
N ILE A 362 -7.13 -11.06 -12.20
CA ILE A 362 -8.04 -10.65 -13.27
C ILE A 362 -7.99 -11.68 -14.39
N GLN A 363 -9.12 -12.32 -14.64
CA GLN A 363 -9.26 -13.33 -15.69
C GLN A 363 -10.17 -12.77 -16.79
N ILE A 364 -9.55 -12.22 -17.83
CA ILE A 364 -10.23 -11.69 -19.01
C ILE A 364 -9.81 -12.52 -20.22
N PRO A 365 -10.76 -13.09 -20.99
CA PRO A 365 -10.45 -13.85 -22.20
C PRO A 365 -9.61 -13.01 -23.18
N HIS A 366 -8.61 -13.62 -23.82
CA HIS A 366 -7.76 -12.92 -24.79
C HIS A 366 -8.56 -12.32 -25.95
N ASN A 367 -9.65 -12.98 -26.34
CA ASN A 367 -10.56 -12.53 -27.38
C ASN A 367 -11.58 -11.51 -26.87
N PHE A 368 -11.58 -11.14 -25.58
CA PHE A 368 -12.43 -10.09 -25.01
C PHE A 368 -11.91 -8.70 -25.39
#